data_AF-A0A7C6BX68-F1
#
_entry.id   AF-A0A7C6BX68-F1
#
_cell.length_a   1.000
_cell.length_b   1.000
_cell.length_c   1.000
_cell.angle_alpha   90.00
_cell.angle_beta   90.00
_cell.angle_gamma   90.00
#
_symmetry.space_group_name_H-M   'P 1'
#
loop_
_entity.id
_entity.type
_entity.pdbx_description
1 polymer ?
#
loop_
_entity_poly.entity_id
_entity_poly.type
_entity_poly.pdbx_seq_one_letter_code
_entity_poly.pdbx_strand_id
1 'polypeptide(L)'
;MSFNEIIQNAYQESIQDERFGDTEDELIALRNHIRSCKKIVVPNKNTIKTSAINEVLTKFNLPSAEHMCIHTNFADLSRTPAITKALLALDICNCDLVIARGRLGVPGSGSLLVIMDNKGRVLSAATSPSHVLHGKKVEDAVKDEITQALLRIGFSVVK
;
A
#
# COMPACT_ATOMS: atom_id res chain seq x y z
N MET A 1 5.13 -2.86 -22.77
CA MET A 1 3.70 -2.96 -22.49
C MET A 1 3.37 -2.00 -21.36
N SER A 2 2.32 -1.19 -21.47
CA SER A 2 1.89 -0.30 -20.39
C SER A 2 1.30 -1.12 -19.24
N PHE A 3 1.28 -0.56 -18.03
CA PHE A 3 0.69 -1.25 -16.87
C PHE A 3 -0.80 -1.59 -17.09
N ASN A 4 -1.54 -0.78 -17.87
CA ASN A 4 -2.94 -1.04 -18.19
C ASN A 4 -3.10 -2.19 -19.19
N GLU A 5 -2.20 -2.30 -20.18
CA GLU A 5 -2.21 -3.41 -21.15
C GLU A 5 -1.96 -4.75 -20.46
N ILE A 6 -1.03 -4.79 -19.50
CA ILE A 6 -0.77 -5.99 -18.69
C ILE A 6 -2.02 -6.45 -17.94
N ILE A 7 -2.73 -5.52 -17.28
CA ILE A 7 -3.98 -5.83 -16.56
C ILE A 7 -5.05 -6.31 -17.55
N GLN A 8 -5.18 -5.66 -18.70
CA GLN A 8 -6.13 -6.06 -19.73
C GLN A 8 -5.88 -7.49 -20.22
N ASN A 9 -4.61 -7.86 -20.45
CA ASN A 9 -4.25 -9.21 -20.88
C ASN A 9 -4.60 -10.25 -19.81
N ALA A 10 -4.27 -10.00 -18.54
CA ALA A 10 -4.61 -10.88 -17.43
C ALA A 10 -6.14 -11.09 -17.29
N TYR A 11 -6.94 -10.06 -17.59
CA TYR A 11 -8.40 -10.18 -17.64
C TYR A 11 -8.87 -11.05 -18.80
N GLN A 12 -8.26 -10.94 -19.98
CA GLN A 12 -8.60 -11.81 -21.12
C GLN A 12 -8.25 -13.27 -20.85
N GLU A 13 -7.05 -13.54 -20.30
CA GLU A 13 -6.64 -14.88 -19.87
C GLU A 13 -7.64 -15.48 -18.88
N SER A 14 -8.13 -14.66 -17.95
CA SER A 14 -9.13 -15.10 -16.95
C SER A 14 -10.49 -15.39 -17.58
N ILE A 15 -10.91 -14.62 -18.59
CA ILE A 15 -12.17 -14.87 -19.34
C ILE A 15 -12.07 -16.17 -20.16
N GLN A 16 -10.85 -16.51 -20.60
CA GLN A 16 -10.58 -17.68 -21.44
C GLN A 16 -10.26 -18.95 -20.64
N ASP A 17 -10.27 -18.89 -19.29
CA ASP A 17 -9.82 -19.96 -18.40
C ASP A 17 -8.34 -20.39 -18.62
N GLU A 18 -7.51 -19.46 -19.12
CA GLU A 18 -6.07 -19.67 -19.40
C GLU A 18 -5.16 -19.04 -18.34
N ARG A 19 -5.73 -18.52 -17.26
CA ARG A 19 -4.99 -17.88 -16.16
C ARG A 19 -4.50 -18.92 -15.14
N PHE A 20 -3.20 -19.16 -15.10
CA PHE A 20 -2.58 -20.14 -14.18
C PHE A 20 -1.83 -19.53 -12.98
N GLY A 21 -1.82 -18.21 -12.85
CA GLY A 21 -1.13 -17.48 -11.79
C GLY A 21 -0.51 -16.19 -12.28
N ASP A 22 0.20 -15.51 -11.40
CA ASP A 22 0.90 -14.27 -11.73
C ASP A 22 2.12 -14.53 -12.62
N THR A 23 2.46 -13.57 -13.48
CA THR A 23 3.58 -13.67 -14.43
C THR A 23 4.75 -12.75 -14.04
N GLU A 24 5.96 -13.04 -14.54
CA GLU A 24 7.11 -12.16 -14.31
C GLU A 24 6.90 -10.78 -14.95
N ASP A 25 6.23 -10.70 -16.11
CA ASP A 25 5.91 -9.45 -16.78
C ASP A 25 4.99 -8.55 -15.93
N GLU A 26 4.02 -9.14 -15.23
CA GLU A 26 3.20 -8.41 -14.26
C GLU A 26 4.01 -7.84 -13.12
N LEU A 27 4.93 -8.65 -12.57
CA LEU A 27 5.78 -8.21 -11.47
C LEU A 27 6.76 -7.11 -11.90
N ILE A 28 7.33 -7.21 -13.10
CA ILE A 28 8.18 -6.17 -13.69
C ILE A 28 7.37 -4.88 -13.90
N ALA A 29 6.18 -4.99 -14.51
CA ALA A 29 5.33 -3.83 -14.79
C ALA A 29 4.86 -3.13 -13.50
N LEU A 30 4.46 -3.90 -12.48
CA LEU A 30 4.08 -3.41 -11.16
C LEU A 30 5.21 -2.63 -10.48
N ARG A 31 6.42 -3.19 -10.45
CA ARG A 31 7.59 -2.54 -9.84
C ARG A 31 7.98 -1.27 -10.60
N ASN A 32 7.93 -1.30 -11.92
CA ASN A 32 8.20 -0.13 -12.75
C ASN A 32 7.15 0.97 -12.53
N HIS A 33 5.88 0.60 -12.38
CA HIS A 33 4.81 1.52 -12.06
C HIS A 33 5.06 2.23 -10.72
N ILE A 34 5.32 1.47 -9.64
CA ILE A 34 5.61 2.04 -8.31
C ILE A 34 6.85 2.95 -8.34
N ARG A 35 7.93 2.55 -9.02
CA ARG A 35 9.14 3.38 -9.16
C ARG A 35 8.91 4.69 -9.92
N SER A 36 7.94 4.71 -10.82
CA SER A 36 7.61 5.89 -11.62
C SER A 36 6.78 6.93 -10.87
N CYS A 37 6.11 6.54 -9.78
CA CYS A 37 5.30 7.43 -8.95
C CYS A 37 6.17 8.51 -8.30
N LYS A 38 5.81 9.78 -8.44
CA LYS A 38 6.55 10.92 -7.89
C LYS A 38 5.90 11.46 -6.63
N LYS A 39 4.58 11.58 -6.64
CA LYS A 39 3.80 12.08 -5.51
C LYS A 39 3.15 10.93 -4.75
N ILE A 40 3.82 10.53 -3.68
CA ILE A 40 3.35 9.49 -2.75
C ILE A 40 2.76 10.17 -1.52
N VAL A 41 1.58 9.75 -1.04
CA VAL A 41 0.93 10.37 0.12
C VAL A 41 0.56 9.36 1.20
N VAL A 42 0.63 9.80 2.47
CA VAL A 42 0.22 9.02 3.65
C VAL A 42 -0.88 9.78 4.41
N PRO A 43 -2.15 9.35 4.35
CA PRO A 43 -3.26 9.99 5.04
C PRO A 43 -3.30 9.64 6.53
N ASN A 44 -2.90 10.56 7.40
CA ASN A 44 -2.92 10.34 8.85
C ASN A 44 -2.95 11.66 9.64
N LYS A 45 -3.33 11.59 10.92
CA LYS A 45 -3.35 12.77 11.81
C LYS A 45 -1.94 13.30 12.15
N ASN A 46 -0.95 12.43 12.25
CA ASN A 46 0.41 12.78 12.67
C ASN A 46 1.48 12.18 11.74
N THR A 47 2.69 12.71 11.89
CA THR A 47 3.86 12.37 11.07
C THR A 47 4.52 11.04 11.45
N ILE A 48 4.22 10.47 12.62
CA ILE A 48 4.85 9.24 13.13
C ILE A 48 4.85 8.12 12.08
N LYS A 49 3.70 7.85 11.47
CA LYS A 49 3.57 6.81 10.43
C LYS A 49 4.32 7.19 9.16
N THR A 50 4.24 8.45 8.73
CA THR A 50 4.92 8.93 7.53
C THR A 50 6.44 8.85 7.67
N SER A 51 6.98 9.23 8.83
CA SER A 51 8.41 9.09 9.13
C SER A 51 8.86 7.62 9.09
N ALA A 52 8.11 6.73 9.75
CA ALA A 52 8.38 5.30 9.74
C ALA A 52 8.33 4.69 8.31
N ILE A 53 7.37 5.11 7.49
CA ILE A 53 7.27 4.70 6.08
C ILE A 53 8.47 5.22 5.29
N ASN A 54 8.82 6.50 5.42
CA ASN A 54 9.92 7.11 4.66
C ASN A 54 11.27 6.47 4.97
N GLU A 55 11.54 6.10 6.22
CA GLU A 55 12.74 5.33 6.56
C GLU A 55 12.85 4.03 5.74
N VAL A 56 11.72 3.36 5.47
CA VAL A 56 11.71 2.15 4.66
C VAL A 56 11.80 2.49 3.18
N LEU A 57 11.03 3.45 2.67
CA LEU A 57 11.08 3.86 1.26
C LEU A 57 12.51 4.23 0.82
N THR A 58 13.25 4.96 1.67
CA THR A 58 14.67 5.27 1.42
C THR A 58 15.52 4.01 1.26
N LYS A 59 15.35 3.00 2.12
CA LYS A 59 16.09 1.73 2.02
C LYS A 59 15.81 0.97 0.73
N PHE A 60 14.61 1.13 0.15
CA PHE A 60 14.21 0.51 -1.10
C PHE A 60 14.47 1.39 -2.33
N ASN A 61 15.16 2.54 -2.16
CA ASN A 61 15.39 3.55 -3.20
C ASN A 61 14.09 4.00 -3.89
N LEU A 62 13.06 4.26 -3.09
CA LEU A 62 11.78 4.79 -3.51
C LEU A 62 11.64 6.27 -3.06
N PRO A 63 10.87 7.09 -3.80
CA PRO A 63 10.59 8.46 -3.40
C PRO A 63 9.96 8.55 -2.00
N SER A 64 10.30 9.59 -1.25
CA SER A 64 9.67 9.86 0.05
C SER A 64 8.19 10.20 -0.12
N ALA A 65 7.38 9.75 0.83
CA ALA A 65 5.97 10.09 0.91
C ALA A 65 5.73 11.39 1.68
N GLU A 66 4.76 12.16 1.21
CA GLU A 66 4.23 13.36 1.85
C GLU A 66 3.22 12.99 2.94
N HIS A 67 3.28 13.70 4.06
CA HIS A 67 2.27 13.58 5.10
C HIS A 67 1.02 14.37 4.67
N MET A 68 -0.09 13.66 4.43
CA MET A 68 -1.38 14.28 4.24
C MET A 68 -2.08 14.38 5.60
N CYS A 69 -2.06 15.59 6.18
CA CYS A 69 -2.64 15.85 7.49
C CYS A 69 -4.17 15.89 7.41
N ILE A 70 -4.80 14.75 7.70
CA ILE A 70 -6.25 14.61 7.75
C ILE A 70 -6.67 13.70 8.90
N HIS A 71 -7.81 14.02 9.49
CA HIS A 71 -8.48 13.13 10.43
C HIS A 71 -9.16 12.02 9.65
N THR A 72 -8.78 10.77 9.91
CA THR A 72 -9.32 9.61 9.18
C THR A 72 -10.07 8.62 10.07
N ASN A 73 -10.44 9.03 11.28
CA ASN A 73 -11.13 8.19 12.26
C ASN A 73 -12.56 7.80 11.83
N PHE A 74 -13.24 8.60 11.00
CA PHE A 74 -14.54 8.21 10.44
C PHE A 74 -14.44 6.92 9.60
N ALA A 75 -13.29 6.63 9.00
CA ALA A 75 -13.07 5.40 8.24
C ALA A 75 -13.12 4.16 9.13
N ASP A 76 -12.94 4.30 10.44
CA ASP A 76 -13.04 3.18 11.37
C ASP A 76 -14.49 2.71 11.61
N LEU A 77 -15.49 3.40 11.05
CA LEU A 77 -16.89 2.97 10.96
C LEU A 77 -17.21 2.20 9.66
N SER A 78 -16.23 2.04 8.77
CA SER A 78 -16.36 1.25 7.53
C SER A 78 -16.00 -0.22 7.75
N ARG A 79 -16.32 -1.07 6.76
CA ARG A 79 -15.98 -2.51 6.78
C ARG A 79 -14.47 -2.77 6.69
N THR A 80 -13.73 -1.92 5.99
CA THR A 80 -12.28 -2.04 5.76
C THR A 80 -11.59 -0.69 5.98
N PRO A 81 -11.32 -0.31 7.23
CA PRO A 81 -10.83 1.03 7.54
C PRO A 81 -9.55 1.43 6.81
N ALA A 82 -8.56 0.55 6.67
CA ALA A 82 -7.33 0.90 5.93
C ALA A 82 -7.59 1.28 4.46
N ILE A 83 -8.47 0.53 3.77
CA ILE A 83 -8.85 0.81 2.38
C ILE A 83 -9.61 2.12 2.29
N THR A 84 -10.58 2.33 3.17
CA THR A 84 -11.39 3.57 3.19
C THR A 84 -10.52 4.81 3.42
N LYS A 85 -9.44 4.69 4.21
CA LYS A 85 -8.45 5.78 4.39
C LYS A 85 -7.70 6.09 3.10
N ALA A 86 -7.34 5.07 2.33
CA ALA A 86 -6.66 5.24 1.05
C ALA A 86 -7.57 5.90 0.02
N LEU A 87 -8.81 5.41 -0.13
CA LEU A 87 -9.78 5.95 -1.08
C LEU A 87 -10.09 7.43 -0.79
N LEU A 88 -10.29 7.79 0.48
CA LEU A 88 -10.50 9.19 0.83
C LEU A 88 -9.31 10.08 0.43
N ALA A 89 -8.08 9.60 0.60
CA ALA A 89 -6.90 10.36 0.17
C ALA A 89 -6.87 10.58 -1.35
N LEU A 90 -7.28 9.57 -2.13
CA LEU A 90 -7.41 9.67 -3.59
C LEU A 90 -8.48 10.67 -4.01
N ASP A 91 -9.61 10.73 -3.29
CA ASP A 91 -10.72 11.61 -3.62
C ASP A 91 -10.41 13.10 -3.38
N ILE A 92 -9.48 13.41 -2.46
CA ILE A 92 -9.19 14.79 -2.05
C ILE A 92 -7.80 15.28 -2.47
N CYS A 93 -6.97 14.41 -3.06
CA CYS A 93 -5.62 14.74 -3.46
C CYS A 93 -5.25 14.07 -4.77
N ASN A 94 -4.76 14.87 -5.72
CA ASN A 94 -4.10 14.34 -6.89
C ASN A 94 -2.71 13.83 -6.49
N CYS A 95 -2.53 12.51 -6.45
CA CYS A 95 -1.28 11.82 -6.13
C CYS A 95 -1.11 10.60 -7.04
N ASP A 96 0.12 10.12 -7.20
CA ASP A 96 0.42 8.93 -8.00
C ASP A 96 0.21 7.64 -7.22
N LEU A 97 0.44 7.69 -5.90
CA LEU A 97 0.40 6.54 -5.00
C LEU A 97 -0.03 6.95 -3.59
N VAL A 98 -0.84 6.10 -2.94
CA VAL A 98 -1.27 6.25 -1.55
C VAL A 98 -0.79 5.06 -0.73
N ILE A 99 -0.19 5.34 0.44
CA ILE A 99 0.13 4.32 1.44
C ILE A 99 -0.73 4.61 2.68
N ALA A 100 -1.72 3.76 2.93
CA ALA A 100 -2.60 3.90 4.08
C ALA A 100 -2.44 2.73 5.05
N ARG A 101 -2.58 3.01 6.35
CA ARG A 101 -2.59 1.99 7.40
C ARG A 101 -3.74 2.21 8.36
N GLY A 102 -4.51 1.15 8.60
CA GLY A 102 -5.65 1.14 9.51
C GLY A 102 -5.99 -0.27 9.99
N ARG A 103 -7.19 -0.43 10.55
CA ARG A 103 -7.71 -1.74 10.90
C ARG A 103 -8.02 -2.54 9.63
N LEU A 104 -7.77 -3.86 9.67
CA LEU A 104 -8.08 -4.76 8.56
C LEU A 104 -9.60 -4.82 8.31
N GLY A 105 -10.39 -5.00 9.36
CA GLY A 105 -11.85 -5.05 9.30
C GLY A 105 -12.51 -4.68 10.63
N VAL A 106 -13.17 -5.65 11.26
CA VAL A 106 -13.86 -5.46 12.55
C VAL A 106 -12.89 -5.14 13.70
N PRO A 107 -13.34 -4.50 14.81
CA PRO A 107 -12.52 -4.34 16.01
C PRO A 107 -11.85 -5.66 16.45
N GLY A 108 -10.54 -5.62 16.70
CA GLY A 108 -9.74 -6.80 17.05
C GLY A 108 -9.09 -7.54 15.88
N SER A 109 -9.46 -7.25 14.62
CA SER A 109 -8.97 -7.97 13.42
C SER A 109 -7.50 -7.72 13.04
N GLY A 110 -6.71 -7.05 13.89
CA GLY A 110 -5.37 -6.58 13.52
C GLY A 110 -5.40 -5.43 12.51
N SER A 111 -4.25 -5.18 11.90
CA SER A 111 -4.05 -4.03 11.01
C SER A 111 -3.77 -4.44 9.56
N LEU A 112 -4.03 -3.51 8.66
CA LEU A 112 -3.75 -3.60 7.24
C LEU A 112 -3.01 -2.33 6.80
N LEU A 113 -1.86 -2.51 6.18
CA LEU A 113 -1.18 -1.50 5.37
C LEU A 113 -1.44 -1.84 3.90
N VAL A 114 -1.85 -0.84 3.12
CA VAL A 114 -2.16 -0.98 1.70
C VAL A 114 -1.44 0.08 0.88
N ILE A 115 -0.92 -0.34 -0.27
CA ILE A 115 -0.30 0.50 -1.30
C ILE A 115 -1.28 0.53 -2.48
N MET A 116 -1.80 1.70 -2.82
CA MET A 116 -2.72 1.89 -3.94
C MET A 116 -2.16 2.91 -4.92
N ASP A 117 -2.42 2.70 -6.21
CA ASP A 117 -2.14 3.74 -7.20
C ASP A 117 -3.25 4.81 -7.24
N ASN A 118 -3.05 5.79 -8.13
CA ASN A 118 -3.97 6.89 -8.36
C ASN A 118 -5.37 6.50 -8.87
N LYS A 119 -5.62 5.23 -9.21
CA LYS A 119 -6.94 4.69 -9.59
C LYS A 119 -7.56 3.83 -8.49
N GLY A 120 -6.93 3.75 -7.32
CA GLY A 120 -7.39 2.90 -6.21
C GLY A 120 -7.13 1.42 -6.42
N ARG A 121 -6.28 1.03 -7.39
CA ARG A 121 -5.89 -0.37 -7.58
C ARG A 121 -4.91 -0.76 -6.49
N VAL A 122 -5.19 -1.88 -5.81
CA VAL A 122 -4.29 -2.42 -4.79
C VAL A 122 -3.05 -2.99 -5.46
N LEU A 123 -1.89 -2.38 -5.18
CA LEU A 123 -0.61 -2.80 -5.72
C LEU A 123 0.08 -3.82 -4.82
N SER A 124 -0.02 -3.62 -3.50
CA SER A 124 0.46 -4.55 -2.48
C SER A 124 -0.13 -4.21 -1.12
N ALA A 125 -0.01 -5.13 -0.17
CA ALA A 125 -0.46 -4.96 1.19
C ALA A 125 0.27 -5.89 2.17
N ALA A 126 0.23 -5.54 3.45
CA ALA A 126 0.67 -6.40 4.54
C ALA A 126 -0.27 -6.25 5.73
N THR A 127 -0.31 -7.29 6.57
CA THR A 127 -1.11 -7.28 7.80
C THR A 127 -0.23 -7.51 9.00
N SER A 128 -0.69 -7.06 10.16
CA SER A 128 -0.09 -7.43 11.43
C SER A 128 -1.15 -7.84 12.46
N PRO A 129 -0.79 -8.67 13.44
CA PRO A 129 -1.68 -9.03 14.53
C PRO A 129 -2.21 -7.79 15.28
N SER A 130 -3.22 -7.99 16.13
CA SER A 130 -3.62 -6.94 17.06
C SER A 130 -2.44 -6.51 17.94
N HIS A 131 -2.37 -5.21 18.25
CA HIS A 131 -1.37 -4.66 19.18
C HIS A 131 -1.37 -5.38 20.54
N VAL A 132 -2.54 -5.86 20.97
CA VAL A 132 -2.70 -6.65 22.20
C VAL A 132 -1.84 -7.92 22.19
N LEU A 133 -1.57 -8.50 21.01
CA LEU A 133 -0.76 -9.70 20.87
C LEU A 133 0.73 -9.39 20.67
N HIS A 134 1.06 -8.40 19.83
CA HIS A 134 2.45 -8.18 19.43
C HIS A 134 3.23 -7.19 20.30
N GLY A 135 2.56 -6.28 21.04
CA GLY A 135 3.18 -5.30 21.95
C GLY A 135 4.13 -4.25 21.32
N LYS A 136 4.50 -4.39 20.04
CA LYS A 136 5.31 -3.43 19.27
C LYS A 136 4.75 -2.00 19.30
N LYS A 137 5.66 -1.02 19.28
CA LYS A 137 5.32 0.37 19.00
C LYS A 137 4.73 0.48 17.59
N VAL A 138 3.90 1.52 17.40
CA VAL A 138 3.25 1.78 16.10
C VAL A 138 4.28 1.94 14.98
N GLU A 139 5.40 2.60 15.25
CA GLU A 139 6.48 2.82 14.29
C GLU A 139 7.09 1.51 13.81
N ASP A 140 7.43 0.60 14.73
CA ASP A 140 8.03 -0.69 14.41
C ASP A 140 7.07 -1.57 13.60
N ALA A 141 5.79 -1.62 14.01
CA ALA A 141 4.76 -2.35 13.28
C ALA A 141 4.56 -1.80 11.85
N VAL A 142 4.57 -0.47 11.69
CA VAL A 142 4.48 0.18 10.37
C VAL A 142 5.68 -0.19 9.50
N LYS A 143 6.90 -0.15 10.05
CA LYS A 143 8.15 -0.51 9.34
C LYS A 143 8.12 -1.95 8.84
N ASP A 144 7.69 -2.88 9.69
CA ASP A 144 7.56 -4.29 9.31
C ASP A 144 6.57 -4.49 8.16
N GLU A 145 5.39 -3.87 8.26
CA GLU A 145 4.33 -4.00 7.27
C GLU A 145 4.71 -3.42 5.92
N ILE A 146 5.28 -2.22 5.85
CA ILE A 146 5.70 -1.63 4.57
C ILE A 146 6.86 -2.43 3.96
N THR A 147 7.78 -2.93 4.79
CA THR A 147 8.86 -3.82 4.35
C THR A 147 8.29 -5.10 3.74
N GLN A 148 7.36 -5.76 4.43
CA GLN A 148 6.71 -6.98 3.93
C GLN A 148 5.92 -6.71 2.63
N ALA A 149 5.20 -5.58 2.56
CA ALA A 149 4.44 -5.19 1.38
C ALA A 149 5.33 -4.95 0.15
N LEU A 150 6.54 -4.42 0.33
CA LEU A 150 7.50 -4.22 -0.77
C LEU A 150 8.22 -5.52 -1.15
N LEU A 151 8.70 -6.29 -0.17
CA LEU A 151 9.42 -7.55 -0.41
C LEU A 151 8.56 -8.56 -1.18
N ARG A 152 7.28 -8.69 -0.84
CA ARG A 152 6.38 -9.68 -1.46
C ARG A 152 6.11 -9.44 -2.95
N ILE A 153 6.42 -8.25 -3.47
CA ILE A 153 6.33 -7.90 -4.89
C ILE A 153 7.72 -7.69 -5.52
N GLY A 154 8.77 -8.24 -4.92
CA GLY A 154 10.11 -8.31 -5.53
C GLY A 154 10.92 -7.02 -5.49
N PHE A 155 10.62 -6.08 -4.58
CA PHE A 155 11.57 -5.03 -4.22
C PHE A 155 12.65 -5.59 -3.28
N SER A 156 13.85 -5.03 -3.39
CA SER A 156 14.98 -5.36 -2.52
C SER A 156 15.59 -4.10 -1.93
N VAL A 157 16.13 -4.21 -0.72
CA VAL A 157 16.89 -3.12 -0.09
C VAL A 157 18.12 -2.81 -0.94
N VAL A 158 18.35 -1.54 -1.24
CA VAL A 158 19.56 -1.07 -1.90
C VAL A 158 20.63 -0.90 -0.83
N LYS A 159 21.79 -1.53 -1.03
CA LYS A 159 22.95 -1.42 -0.12
C LYS A 159 23.57 -0.03 -0.16
#